data_AF-A0A535RV49-F1
#
_entry.id   AF-A0A535RV49-F1
#
_cell.length_a   1.000
_cell.length_b   1.000
_cell.length_c   1.000
_cell.angle_alpha   90.00
_cell.angle_beta   90.00
_cell.angle_gamma   90.00
#
_symmetry.space_group_name_H-M   'P 1'
#
loop_
_entity.id
_entity.type
_entity.pdbx_description
1 polymer ?
#
loop_
_entity_poly.entity_id
_entity_poly.type
_entity_poly.pdbx_seq_one_letter_code
_entity_poly.pdbx_strand_id
1 'polypeptide(L)'
;MAIYGAGKHGQKLALELRQWSHDLVLCTNGPAGISTMERERLARNDIRICEERIARLEGKEGKLERIIFTNNETLPCRALFFRGHERQRSDLAEKLGCVFTKKGAVRTTEYEATDVPGLYVVGDASRGVQLVIIAAAEGAAAAWAINTALLKEGLAK
;
A
#
# COMPACT_ATOMS: atom_id res chain seq x y z
N MET A 1 -8.86 -17.51 2.74
CA MET A 1 -8.07 -16.53 1.92
C MET A 1 -6.62 -16.51 2.39
N ALA A 2 -5.68 -16.00 1.61
CA ALA A 2 -4.27 -15.93 2.02
C ALA A 2 -3.74 -14.49 2.05
N ILE A 3 -2.72 -14.28 2.89
CA ILE A 3 -1.93 -13.06 2.96
C ILE A 3 -0.49 -13.43 2.61
N TYR A 4 0.13 -12.71 1.68
CA TYR A 4 1.55 -12.80 1.41
C TYR A 4 2.30 -11.64 2.07
N GLY A 5 3.22 -11.97 2.96
CA GLY A 5 4.12 -11.00 3.59
C GLY A 5 4.73 -11.52 4.88
N ALA A 6 5.95 -11.09 5.17
CA ALA A 6 6.67 -11.43 6.39
C ALA A 6 6.73 -10.24 7.37
N GLY A 7 7.18 -10.53 8.59
CA GLY A 7 7.39 -9.55 9.65
C GLY A 7 6.12 -8.82 10.06
N LYS A 8 6.31 -7.62 10.64
CA LYS A 8 5.22 -6.79 11.17
C LYS A 8 4.19 -6.39 10.10
N HIS A 9 4.61 -6.22 8.85
CA HIS A 9 3.71 -5.83 7.77
C HIS A 9 2.72 -6.95 7.43
N GLY A 10 3.20 -8.18 7.24
CA GLY A 10 2.35 -9.34 6.99
C GLY A 10 1.40 -9.63 8.16
N GLN A 11 1.93 -9.57 9.39
CA GLN A 11 1.14 -9.75 10.61
C GLN A 11 0.01 -8.73 10.75
N LYS A 12 0.31 -7.44 10.54
CA LYS A 12 -0.68 -6.38 10.67
C LYS A 12 -1.77 -6.52 9.60
N LEU A 13 -1.39 -6.78 8.36
CA LEU A 13 -2.36 -6.98 7.26
C LEU A 13 -3.27 -8.19 7.53
N ALA A 14 -2.73 -9.29 8.04
CA ALA A 14 -3.53 -10.46 8.39
C ALA A 14 -4.57 -10.16 9.47
N LEU A 15 -4.20 -9.39 10.51
CA LEU A 15 -5.13 -8.94 11.53
C LEU A 15 -6.16 -7.93 11.02
N GLU A 16 -5.77 -7.00 10.13
CA GLU A 16 -6.71 -6.09 9.48
C GLU A 16 -7.77 -6.89 8.70
N LEU A 17 -7.33 -7.88 7.92
CA LEU A 17 -8.19 -8.70 7.08
C LEU A 17 -9.17 -9.60 7.88
N ARG A 18 -8.91 -9.78 9.17
CA ARG A 18 -9.75 -10.58 10.08
C ARG A 18 -11.17 -10.05 10.21
N GLN A 19 -11.38 -8.76 9.93
CA GLN A 19 -12.70 -8.13 9.89
C GLN A 19 -13.60 -8.64 8.76
N TRP A 20 -13.02 -9.19 7.68
CA TRP A 20 -13.78 -9.65 6.51
C TRP A 20 -13.81 -11.18 6.38
N SER A 21 -12.86 -11.90 6.96
CA SER A 21 -12.82 -13.36 6.91
C SER A 21 -12.26 -13.97 8.19
N HIS A 22 -12.82 -15.12 8.57
CA HIS A 22 -12.32 -15.98 9.64
C HIS A 22 -11.39 -17.08 9.11
N ASP A 23 -11.41 -17.36 7.80
CA ASP A 23 -10.51 -18.29 7.13
C ASP A 23 -9.34 -17.51 6.50
N LEU A 24 -8.24 -17.40 7.24
CA LEU A 24 -7.05 -16.64 6.86
C LEU A 24 -5.77 -17.44 7.11
N VAL A 25 -4.88 -17.45 6.12
CA VAL A 25 -3.53 -18.01 6.24
C VAL A 25 -2.50 -16.93 5.89
N LEU A 26 -1.56 -16.68 6.79
CA LEU A 26 -0.40 -15.83 6.55
C LEU A 26 0.73 -16.68 5.94
N CYS A 27 0.97 -16.52 4.65
CA CYS A 27 2.08 -17.13 3.92
C CYS A 27 3.28 -16.18 3.91
N THR A 28 4.35 -16.56 4.61
CA THR A 28 5.53 -15.69 4.80
C THR A 28 6.66 -15.99 3.83
N ASN A 29 6.53 -17.04 3.01
CA ASN A 29 7.48 -17.42 1.97
C ASN A 29 8.93 -17.59 2.49
N GLY A 30 9.04 -18.36 3.58
CA GLY A 30 10.23 -18.44 4.44
C GLY A 30 9.89 -18.07 5.89
N PRO A 31 10.91 -17.94 6.77
CA PRO A 31 10.71 -17.62 8.18
C PRO A 31 9.84 -16.37 8.38
N ALA A 32 8.87 -16.43 9.30
CA ALA A 32 7.89 -15.35 9.45
C ALA A 32 8.50 -14.02 9.91
N GLY A 33 9.66 -14.04 10.59
CA GLY A 33 10.32 -12.82 11.06
C GLY A 33 9.49 -12.00 12.06
N ILE A 34 8.67 -12.68 12.86
CA ILE A 34 7.81 -12.09 13.90
C ILE A 34 8.16 -12.67 15.27
N SER A 35 7.92 -11.89 16.31
CA SER A 35 8.09 -12.30 17.72
C SER A 35 7.08 -13.36 18.16
N THR A 36 7.38 -14.04 19.27
CA THR A 36 6.45 -15.00 19.91
C THR A 36 5.10 -14.35 20.24
N MET A 37 5.11 -13.13 20.79
CA MET A 37 3.90 -12.37 21.11
C MET A 37 3.04 -12.07 19.85
N GLU A 38 3.68 -11.75 18.73
CA GLU A 38 2.99 -11.52 17.46
C GLU A 38 2.38 -12.83 16.90
N ARG A 39 3.11 -13.95 17.03
CA ARG A 39 2.62 -15.28 16.65
C ARG A 39 1.41 -15.70 17.50
N GLU A 40 1.47 -15.51 18.81
CA GLU A 40 0.35 -15.77 19.73
C GLU A 40 -0.87 -14.90 19.42
N ARG A 41 -0.65 -13.64 19.03
CA ARG A 41 -1.74 -12.75 18.62
C ARG A 41 -2.43 -13.24 17.35
N LEU A 42 -1.68 -13.75 16.36
CA LEU A 42 -2.26 -14.36 15.16
C LEU A 42 -3.03 -15.65 15.51
N ALA A 43 -2.45 -16.51 16.35
CA ALA A 43 -3.08 -17.75 16.80
C ALA A 43 -4.41 -17.51 17.55
N ARG A 44 -4.46 -16.52 18.44
CA ARG A 44 -5.70 -16.10 19.14
C ARG A 44 -6.81 -15.60 18.20
N ASN A 45 -6.48 -15.27 16.96
CA ASN A 45 -7.43 -14.84 15.95
C ASN A 45 -7.64 -15.92 14.86
N ASP A 46 -7.23 -17.16 15.12
CA ASP A 46 -7.35 -18.31 14.20
C ASP A 46 -6.62 -18.11 12.86
N ILE A 47 -5.57 -17.28 12.84
CA ILE A 47 -4.77 -17.06 11.64
C ILE A 47 -3.58 -18.02 11.65
N ARG A 48 -3.61 -19.01 10.74
CA ARG A 48 -2.50 -19.95 10.56
C ARG A 48 -1.32 -19.24 9.89
N ILE A 49 -0.11 -19.56 10.30
CA ILE A 49 1.12 -19.13 9.63
C ILE A 49 1.67 -20.30 8.79
N CYS A 50 2.02 -20.03 7.55
CA CYS A 50 2.66 -20.94 6.62
C CYS A 50 4.00 -20.35 6.18
N GLU A 51 5.10 -20.94 6.65
CA GLU A 51 6.47 -20.48 6.37
C GLU A 51 7.09 -21.16 5.15
N GLU A 52 6.37 -22.08 4.51
CA GLU A 52 6.81 -22.74 3.29
C GLU A 52 7.01 -21.73 2.16
N ARG A 53 8.05 -21.93 1.34
CA ARG A 53 8.31 -21.04 0.20
C ARG A 53 7.26 -21.28 -0.88
N ILE A 54 6.74 -20.20 -1.44
CA ILE A 54 5.77 -20.25 -2.53
C ILE A 54 6.54 -20.50 -3.83
N ALA A 55 6.23 -21.58 -4.53
CA ALA A 55 6.77 -21.88 -5.84
C ALA A 55 6.03 -21.12 -6.94
N ARG A 56 4.68 -21.13 -6.91
CA ARG A 56 3.82 -20.44 -7.88
C ARG A 56 2.39 -20.30 -7.38
N LEU A 57 1.63 -19.46 -8.06
CA LEU A 57 0.18 -19.35 -7.92
C LEU A 57 -0.47 -20.07 -9.10
N GLU A 58 -1.51 -20.86 -8.85
CA GLU A 58 -2.26 -21.54 -9.90
C GLU A 58 -3.72 -21.09 -9.90
N GLY A 59 -4.25 -20.95 -11.11
CA GLY A 59 -5.60 -20.47 -11.35
C GLY A 59 -6.03 -20.72 -12.79
N LYS A 60 -7.34 -20.59 -13.03
CA LYS A 60 -7.96 -20.75 -14.34
C LYS A 60 -8.75 -19.50 -14.69
N GLU A 61 -8.70 -19.07 -15.95
CA GLU A 61 -9.48 -17.91 -16.45
C GLU A 61 -9.28 -16.64 -15.61
N GLY A 62 -8.03 -16.38 -15.18
CA GLY A 62 -7.67 -15.21 -14.37
C GLY A 62 -8.11 -15.28 -12.90
N LYS A 63 -8.65 -16.41 -12.44
CA LYS A 63 -9.07 -16.61 -11.04
C LYS A 63 -8.07 -17.48 -10.30
N LEU A 64 -7.56 -17.00 -9.17
CA LEU A 64 -6.72 -17.78 -8.27
C LEU A 64 -7.53 -18.97 -7.70
N GLU A 65 -6.93 -20.16 -7.69
CA GLU A 65 -7.51 -21.36 -7.10
C GLU A 65 -6.66 -21.92 -5.95
N ARG A 66 -5.33 -21.82 -6.06
CA ARG A 66 -4.40 -22.36 -5.05
C ARG A 66 -3.02 -21.74 -5.10
N ILE A 67 -2.32 -21.85 -3.99
CA ILE A 67 -0.88 -21.59 -3.85
C ILE A 67 -0.15 -22.94 -3.89
N ILE A 68 0.92 -23.03 -4.67
CA ILE A 68 1.80 -24.21 -4.71
C ILE A 68 3.09 -23.86 -3.98
N PHE A 69 3.47 -24.66 -2.99
CA PHE A 69 4.71 -24.49 -2.24
C PHE A 69 5.85 -25.30 -2.85
N THR A 70 7.08 -24.98 -2.49
CA THR A 70 8.29 -25.66 -2.99
C THR A 70 8.40 -27.12 -2.54
N ASN A 71 7.69 -27.50 -1.48
CA ASN A 71 7.57 -28.88 -1.00
C ASN A 71 6.44 -29.68 -1.70
N ASN A 72 5.82 -29.13 -2.74
CA ASN A 72 4.65 -29.65 -3.47
C ASN A 72 3.33 -29.69 -2.69
N GLU A 73 3.29 -29.21 -1.44
CA GLU A 73 2.02 -28.97 -0.77
C GLU A 73 1.25 -27.85 -1.46
N THR A 74 -0.08 -27.87 -1.28
CA THR A 74 -0.97 -26.88 -1.88
C THR A 74 -1.90 -26.28 -0.85
N LEU A 75 -2.17 -24.98 -0.98
CA LEU A 75 -3.18 -24.28 -0.19
C LEU A 75 -4.30 -23.78 -1.13
N PRO A 76 -5.53 -24.34 -1.04
CA PRO A 76 -6.69 -23.77 -1.72
C PRO A 76 -6.87 -22.30 -1.33
N CYS A 77 -6.96 -21.43 -2.32
CA CYS A 77 -6.97 -19.99 -2.09
C CYS A 77 -7.65 -19.27 -3.25
N ARG A 78 -8.71 -18.49 -2.96
CA ARG A 78 -9.44 -17.72 -3.97
C ARG A 78 -9.02 -16.25 -4.05
N ALA A 79 -8.27 -15.78 -3.07
CA ALA A 79 -7.80 -14.39 -2.97
C ALA A 79 -6.51 -14.33 -2.15
N LEU A 80 -5.50 -13.65 -2.70
CA LEU A 80 -4.24 -13.38 -2.04
C LEU A 80 -4.07 -11.87 -1.85
N PHE A 81 -3.86 -11.44 -0.62
CA PHE A 81 -3.60 -10.04 -0.29
C PHE A 81 -2.12 -9.85 0.05
N PHE A 82 -1.54 -8.72 -0.36
CA PHE A 82 -0.15 -8.39 -0.06
C PHE A 82 0.03 -6.88 0.02
N ARG A 83 1.12 -6.45 0.67
CA ARG A 83 1.62 -5.07 0.57
C ARG A 83 2.88 -5.08 -0.28
N GLY A 84 2.83 -4.43 -1.44
CA GLY A 84 3.96 -4.31 -2.34
C GLY A 84 4.93 -3.20 -1.90
N HIS A 85 6.11 -3.19 -2.53
CA HIS A 85 6.95 -2.00 -2.50
C HIS A 85 6.38 -0.97 -3.49
N GLU A 86 6.12 0.23 -3.00
CA GLU A 86 5.64 1.34 -3.80
C GLU A 86 6.82 2.22 -4.21
N ARG A 87 6.78 2.76 -5.42
CA ARG A 87 7.71 3.76 -5.92
C ARG A 87 6.97 4.73 -6.82
N GLN A 88 7.45 5.98 -6.89
CA GLN A 88 6.91 6.93 -7.85
C GLN A 88 7.12 6.41 -9.28
N ARG A 89 6.11 6.63 -10.12
CA ARG A 89 6.13 6.19 -11.52
C ARG A 89 7.17 6.94 -12.35
N SER A 90 7.52 8.16 -11.96
CA SER A 90 8.45 9.04 -12.68
C SER A 90 9.35 9.79 -11.72
N ASP A 91 10.47 10.28 -12.24
CA ASP A 91 11.42 11.15 -11.54
C ASP A 91 11.08 12.66 -11.70
N LEU A 92 9.91 12.99 -12.27
CA LEU A 92 9.55 14.38 -12.58
C LEU A 92 9.54 15.27 -11.33
N ALA A 93 8.95 14.80 -10.23
CA ALA A 93 8.90 15.56 -8.99
C ALA A 93 10.31 15.80 -8.41
N GLU A 94 11.21 14.82 -8.54
CA GLU A 94 12.62 14.97 -8.14
C GLU A 94 13.34 16.01 -9.01
N LYS A 95 13.18 15.93 -10.34
CA LYS A 95 13.75 16.91 -11.28
C LYS A 95 13.24 18.33 -11.06
N LEU A 96 12.01 18.47 -10.57
CA LEU A 96 11.41 19.76 -10.22
C LEU A 96 11.83 20.26 -8.84
N GLY A 97 12.62 19.50 -8.07
CA GLY A 97 13.13 19.91 -6.76
C GLY A 97 12.21 19.60 -5.58
N CYS A 98 11.24 18.71 -5.75
CA CYS A 98 10.34 18.32 -4.65
C CYS A 98 11.09 17.57 -3.54
N VAL A 99 10.68 17.82 -2.30
CA VAL A 99 11.13 17.03 -1.15
C VAL A 99 10.25 15.80 -0.98
N PHE A 100 10.87 14.65 -0.69
CA PHE A 100 10.17 13.39 -0.48
C PHE A 100 10.08 13.02 1.00
N THR A 101 8.99 12.35 1.37
CA THR A 101 8.82 11.72 2.68
C THR A 101 9.70 10.46 2.79
N LYS A 102 9.90 9.97 4.01
CA LYS A 102 10.60 8.68 4.25
C LYS A 102 9.94 7.48 3.55
N LYS A 103 8.68 7.61 3.11
CA LYS A 103 7.92 6.58 2.40
C LYS A 103 8.01 6.70 0.87
N GLY A 104 8.75 7.67 0.34
CA GLY A 104 8.89 7.86 -1.12
C GLY A 104 7.72 8.60 -1.79
N ALA A 105 6.78 9.15 -1.02
CA ALA A 105 5.78 10.10 -1.52
C ALA A 105 6.32 11.53 -1.51
N VAL A 106 5.85 12.38 -2.42
CA VAL A 106 6.16 13.82 -2.39
C VAL A 106 5.56 14.43 -1.12
N ARG A 107 6.36 15.23 -0.43
CA ARG A 107 5.89 15.97 0.74
C ARG A 107 5.08 17.17 0.26
N THR A 108 3.79 17.15 0.53
CA THR A 108 2.90 18.30 0.34
C THR A 108 2.60 18.99 1.66
N THR A 109 2.04 20.20 1.60
CA THR A 109 1.60 21.02 2.73
C THR A 109 0.09 21.28 2.62
N GLU A 110 -0.40 22.46 2.99
CA GLU A 110 -1.82 22.79 2.89
C GLU A 110 -2.24 22.88 1.41
N TYR A 111 -3.45 22.40 1.10
CA TYR A 111 -3.99 22.37 -0.26
C TYR A 111 -3.06 21.73 -1.30
N GLU A 112 -2.29 20.73 -0.90
CA GLU A 112 -1.40 19.94 -1.76
C GLU A 112 -0.24 20.72 -2.40
N ALA A 113 0.11 21.87 -1.83
CA ALA A 113 1.27 22.65 -2.24
C ALA A 113 2.59 21.93 -1.88
N THR A 114 3.61 22.06 -2.71
CA THR A 114 4.97 21.57 -2.42
C THR A 114 5.87 22.70 -1.90
N ASP A 115 7.13 22.35 -1.57
CA ASP A 115 8.17 23.34 -1.26
C ASP A 115 8.62 24.15 -2.50
N VAL A 116 8.21 23.74 -3.71
CA VAL A 116 8.51 24.43 -4.97
C VAL A 116 7.33 25.37 -5.31
N PRO A 117 7.55 26.69 -5.37
CA PRO A 117 6.48 27.65 -5.66
C PRO A 117 5.74 27.34 -6.97
N GLY A 118 4.41 27.35 -6.91
CA GLY A 118 3.54 27.06 -8.07
C GLY A 118 3.40 25.58 -8.41
N LEU A 119 4.08 24.67 -7.69
CA LEU A 119 3.98 23.24 -7.89
C LEU A 119 3.14 22.56 -6.81
N TYR A 120 2.19 21.74 -7.25
CA TYR A 120 1.25 20.98 -6.43
C TYR A 120 1.30 19.51 -6.83
N VAL A 121 1.10 18.60 -5.87
CA VAL A 121 1.12 17.15 -6.12
C VAL A 121 -0.06 16.49 -5.41
N VAL A 122 -0.80 15.63 -6.12
CA VAL A 122 -2.02 15.00 -5.62
C VAL A 122 -2.04 13.50 -5.93
N GLY A 123 -2.95 12.77 -5.29
CA GLY A 123 -3.13 11.33 -5.47
C GLY A 123 -1.98 10.50 -4.91
N ASP A 124 -1.73 9.34 -5.49
CA ASP A 124 -0.71 8.38 -5.00
C ASP A 124 0.73 8.96 -5.00
N ALA A 125 0.96 10.06 -5.71
CA ALA A 125 2.23 10.79 -5.67
C ALA A 125 2.39 11.66 -4.41
N SER A 126 1.27 12.06 -3.80
CA SER A 126 1.20 12.83 -2.56
C SER A 126 1.24 11.92 -1.33
N ARG A 127 1.28 12.54 -0.15
CA ARG A 127 1.24 11.85 1.14
C ARG A 127 -0.17 11.36 1.45
N GLY A 128 -0.30 10.17 2.03
CA GLY A 128 -1.53 9.80 2.74
C GLY A 128 -2.14 8.47 2.32
N VAL A 129 -3.46 8.45 2.28
CA VAL A 129 -4.28 7.26 2.01
C VAL A 129 -4.58 7.19 0.52
N GLN A 130 -4.10 6.14 -0.15
CA GLN A 130 -4.27 5.91 -1.59
C GLN A 130 -5.68 5.39 -1.90
N LEU A 131 -6.64 6.30 -1.92
CA LEU A 131 -8.02 6.05 -2.33
C LEU A 131 -8.42 7.06 -3.40
N VAL A 132 -9.20 6.61 -4.39
CA VAL A 132 -9.65 7.45 -5.51
C VAL A 132 -10.36 8.71 -5.02
N ILE A 133 -11.19 8.60 -3.98
CA ILE A 133 -11.92 9.75 -3.42
C ILE A 133 -10.99 10.75 -2.72
N ILE A 134 -9.90 10.26 -2.11
CA ILE A 134 -8.89 11.12 -1.48
C ILE A 134 -8.12 11.86 -2.56
N ALA A 135 -7.66 11.16 -3.60
CA ALA A 135 -7.01 11.78 -4.76
C ALA A 135 -7.90 12.86 -5.43
N ALA A 136 -9.21 12.61 -5.52
CA ALA A 136 -10.17 13.58 -6.05
C ALA A 136 -10.29 14.83 -5.14
N ALA A 137 -10.36 14.63 -3.82
CA ALA A 137 -10.43 15.73 -2.86
C ALA A 137 -9.14 16.58 -2.85
N GLU A 138 -7.98 15.93 -2.88
CA GLU A 138 -6.67 16.55 -3.04
C GLU A 138 -6.59 17.38 -4.33
N GLY A 139 -7.08 16.83 -5.44
CA GLY A 139 -7.19 17.55 -6.71
C GLY A 139 -8.04 18.81 -6.63
N ALA A 140 -9.20 18.74 -5.96
CA ALA A 140 -10.07 19.89 -5.76
C ALA A 140 -9.41 20.98 -4.90
N ALA A 141 -8.74 20.58 -3.82
CA ALA A 141 -8.00 21.49 -2.94
C ALA A 141 -6.85 22.20 -3.70
N ALA A 142 -6.05 21.45 -4.46
CA ALA A 142 -4.98 21.99 -5.29
C ALA A 142 -5.51 22.98 -6.33
N ALA A 143 -6.59 22.63 -7.04
CA ALA A 143 -7.19 23.49 -8.06
C ALA A 143 -7.67 24.84 -7.47
N TRP A 144 -8.31 24.81 -6.30
CA TRP A 144 -8.71 26.03 -5.60
C TRP A 144 -7.50 26.90 -5.21
N ALA A 145 -6.43 26.28 -4.69
CA ALA A 145 -5.22 27.00 -4.31
C ALA A 145 -4.49 27.61 -5.52
N ILE A 146 -4.38 26.86 -6.63
CA ILE A 146 -3.83 27.34 -7.90
C ILE A 146 -4.61 28.55 -8.40
N ASN A 147 -5.95 28.45 -8.48
CA ASN A 147 -6.78 29.56 -8.93
C ASN A 147 -6.62 30.80 -8.04
N THR A 148 -6.57 30.60 -6.71
CA THR A 148 -6.39 31.70 -5.75
C THR A 148 -5.02 32.37 -5.91
N ALA A 149 -3.96 31.59 -6.14
CA ALA A 149 -2.62 32.12 -6.39
C ALA A 149 -2.56 32.94 -7.68
N LEU A 150 -3.13 32.42 -8.78
CA LEU A 150 -3.17 33.11 -10.07
C LEU A 150 -4.00 34.39 -10.03
N LEU A 151 -5.13 34.41 -9.31
CA LEU A 151 -5.93 35.63 -9.12
C LEU A 151 -5.13 36.71 -8.38
N LYS A 152 -4.40 36.34 -7.31
CA LYS A 152 -3.55 37.27 -6.57
C LYS A 152 -2.43 37.84 -7.45
N GLU A 153 -1.79 37.00 -8.25
CA GLU A 153 -0.75 37.44 -9.20
C GLU A 153 -1.33 38.41 -10.24
N GLY A 154 -2.51 38.11 -10.79
CA GLY A 154 -3.18 38.98 -11.77
C GLY A 154 -3.58 40.34 -11.22
N LEU A 155 -3.98 40.41 -9.94
CA LEU A 155 -4.37 41.65 -9.25
C LEU A 155 -3.19 42.46 -8.70
N ALA A 156 -1.99 41.88 -8.66
CA ALA A 156 -0.77 42.56 -8.19
C ALA A 156 -0.03 43.32 -9.32
N LYS A 157 -0.56 43.29 -10.55
CA LYS A 157 -0.11 44.08 -11.69
C LYS A 157 -0.78 45.44 -11.71
#